data_AF-X1T8J7-F1
#
_entry.id   AF-X1T8J7-F1
#
_cell.length_a   1.000
_cell.length_b   1.000
_cell.length_c   1.000
_cell.angle_alpha   90.00
_cell.angle_beta   90.00
_cell.angle_gamma   90.00
#
_symmetry.space_group_name_H-M   'P 1'
#
loop_
_entity.id
_entity.type
_entity.pdbx_description
1 polymer ?
#
loop_
_entity_poly.entity_id
_entity_poly.type
_entity_poly.pdbx_seq_one_letter_code
_entity_poly.pdbx_strand_id
1 'polypeptide(L)' 'MKRGVLRKIRRVYQYWVEEKTKAGVKRYGPYWRGSYYENGRERTVYIGKELPGGLRYLLDGRYRRPGYEEYTWPGRAK' A
#
# COMPACT_ATOMS: atom_id res chain seq x y z
N MET A 1 0.18 -11.21 10.99
CA MET A 1 -0.95 -10.27 10.81
C MET A 1 -2.26 -11.02 11.11
N LYS A 2 -3.16 -10.51 11.97
CA LYS A 2 -4.42 -11.20 12.31
C LYS A 2 -5.34 -11.26 11.07
N ARG A 3 -5.88 -12.44 10.71
CA ARG A 3 -6.76 -12.64 9.54
C ARG A 3 -7.93 -11.64 9.45
N GLY A 4 -8.46 -11.18 10.58
CA GLY A 4 -9.55 -10.20 10.62
C GLY A 4 -9.17 -8.80 10.11
N VAL A 5 -7.91 -8.39 10.21
CA VAL A 5 -7.46 -7.06 9.75
C VAL A 5 -7.39 -7.02 8.23
N LEU A 6 -6.94 -8.11 7.58
CA LEU A 6 -6.87 -8.20 6.12
C LEU A 6 -8.22 -7.94 5.45
N ARG A 7 -9.31 -8.45 6.03
CA ARG A 7 -10.68 -8.26 5.49
C ARG A 7 -11.19 -6.82 5.62
N LYS A 8 -10.61 -6.02 6.53
CA LYS A 8 -11.00 -4.62 6.72
C LYS A 8 -10.29 -3.69 5.75
N ILE A 9 -9.16 -4.11 5.19
CA ILE A 9 -8.35 -3.31 4.26
C ILE A 9 -9.20 -2.95 3.04
N ARG A 10 -9.31 -1.65 2.77
CA ARG A 10 -10.07 -1.08 1.65
C ARG A 10 -9.17 -0.49 0.57
N ARG A 11 -7.95 -0.11 0.94
CA ARG A 11 -6.95 0.45 0.01
C ARG A 11 -5.60 -0.17 0.30
N VAL A 12 -4.81 -0.33 -0.76
CA VAL A 12 -3.42 -0.77 -0.67
C VAL A 12 -2.56 0.17 -1.49
N TYR A 13 -1.35 0.43 -1.01
CA TYR A 13 -0.39 1.31 -1.68
C TYR A 13 1.03 0.81 -1.46
N GLN A 14 1.91 1.18 -2.37
CA GLN A 14 3.32 0.84 -2.31
C GLN A 14 4.12 2.01 -1.79
N TYR A 15 4.95 1.76 -0.80
CA TYR A 15 5.85 2.75 -0.24
C TYR A 15 7.29 2.23 -0.22
N TRP A 16 8.23 3.15 -0.19
CA TRP A 16 9.65 2.85 -0.02
C TRP A 16 10.09 3.37 1.34
N VAL A 17 10.92 2.59 2.02
CA VAL A 17 11.56 3.02 3.26
C VAL A 17 12.90 3.62 2.90
N GLU A 18 13.12 4.86 3.30
CA GLU A 18 14.42 5.52 3.16
C GLU A 18 15.11 5.56 4.52
N GLU A 19 16.32 5.03 4.58
CA GLU A 19 17.16 5.03 5.76
C GLU A 19 18.39 5.89 5.49
N LYS A 20 18.56 6.95 6.28
CA LYS A 20 19.75 7.79 6.22
C LYS A 20 20.87 7.12 7.00
N THR A 21 21.91 6.72 6.30
CA THR A 21 23.14 6.17 6.89
C THR A 21 24.29 7.14 6.71
N LYS A 22 25.41 6.94 7.43
CA LYS A 22 26.63 7.76 7.26
C LYS A 22 27.19 7.74 5.83
N ALA A 23 26.85 6.72 5.03
CA ALA A 23 27.27 6.55 3.65
C ALA A 23 26.27 7.10 2.60
N GLY A 24 25.15 7.68 3.03
CA GLY A 24 24.10 8.20 2.15
C GLY A 24 22.70 7.62 2.45
N VAL A 25 21.76 7.89 1.54
CA VAL A 25 20.36 7.43 1.65
C VAL A 25 20.24 6.02 1.04
N LYS A 26 19.87 5.04 1.85
CA LYS A 26 19.50 3.70 1.37
C LYS A 26 17.99 3.60 1.23
N ARG A 27 17.52 3.12 0.08
CA ARG A 27 16.10 2.95 -0.22
C ARG A 27 15.76 1.47 -0.27
N TYR A 28 14.81 1.04 0.58
CA TYR A 28 14.34 -0.33 0.69
C TYR A 28 12.87 -0.41 0.24
N GLY A 29 12.52 -1.41 -0.57
CA GLY A 29 11.14 -1.59 -1.05
C GLY A 29 11.06 -2.19 -2.47
N PRO A 30 9.90 -2.09 -3.14
CA PRO A 30 8.66 -1.51 -2.62
C PRO A 30 7.99 -2.43 -1.58
N TYR A 31 7.44 -1.83 -0.53
CA TYR A 31 6.64 -2.53 0.48
C TYR A 31 5.17 -2.17 0.33
N TRP A 32 4.30 -3.08 0.74
CA TRP A 32 2.86 -2.90 0.76
C TRP A 32 2.38 -2.40 2.12
N ARG A 33 1.49 -1.41 2.06
CA ARG A 33 0.64 -0.98 3.18
C ARG A 33 -0.82 -1.11 2.80
N GLY A 34 -1.65 -1.45 3.77
CA GLY A 34 -3.10 -1.41 3.65
C GLY A 34 -3.67 -0.31 4.52
N SER A 35 -4.73 0.37 4.08
CA SER A 35 -5.51 1.25 4.94
C SER A 35 -6.96 0.79 5.05
N TYR A 36 -7.53 0.99 6.24
CA TYR A 36 -8.93 0.73 6.55
C TYR A 36 -9.46 1.79 7.50
N TYR A 37 -10.78 2.01 7.50
CA TYR A 37 -11.43 2.91 8.46
C TYR A 37 -12.00 2.11 9.61
N GLU A 38 -11.71 2.55 10.84
CA GLU A 38 -12.23 1.96 12.07
C GLU A 38 -12.55 3.09 13.06
N ASN A 39 -13.79 3.14 13.53
CA ASN A 39 -14.29 4.17 14.44
C ASN A 39 -14.04 5.60 13.93
N GLY A 40 -14.31 5.85 12.64
CA GLY A 40 -14.12 7.15 12.01
C GLY A 40 -12.66 7.57 11.79
N ARG A 41 -11.68 6.72 12.12
CA ARG A 41 -10.25 6.98 11.91
C ARG A 41 -9.67 6.04 10.86
N GLU A 42 -8.83 6.59 9.98
CA GLU A 42 -8.04 5.75 9.08
C GLU A 42 -6.92 5.06 9.88
N ARG A 43 -6.80 3.75 9.67
CA ARG A 43 -5.77 2.90 10.22
C ARG A 43 -4.95 2.32 9.09
N THR A 44 -3.64 2.51 9.17
CA THR A 44 -2.68 1.97 8.21
C THR A 44 -1.95 0.79 8.82
N VAL A 45 -1.77 -0.26 8.03
CA VAL A 45 -1.12 -1.50 8.45
C VAL A 45 0.00 -1.85 7.49
N TYR A 46 1.14 -2.25 8.05
CA TYR A 46 2.22 -2.83 7.26
C TYR A 46 1.84 -4.26 6.83
N ILE A 47 1.97 -4.54 5.54
CA ILE A 47 1.68 -5.86 4.97
C ILE A 47 2.99 -6.63 4.77
N GLY A 48 3.96 -6.04 4.08
CA GLY A 48 5.22 -6.71 3.73
C GLY A 48 5.68 -6.42 2.31
N LYS A 49 6.68 -7.17 1.82
CA LYS A 49 7.15 -7.10 0.42
C LYS A 49 6.16 -7.73 -0.56
N GLU A 50 5.42 -8.73 -0.11
CA GLU A 50 4.46 -9.46 -0.92
C GLU A 50 3.03 -9.12 -0.52
N LEU A 51 2.18 -8.86 -1.51
CA LEU A 51 0.76 -8.61 -1.27
C LEU A 51 0.02 -9.95 -1.12
N PRO A 52 -0.67 -10.19 0.00
CA PRO A 52 -1.51 -11.38 0.19
C PRO A 52 -2.53 -11.51 -0.94
N GLY A 53 -2.73 -12.73 -1.45
CA GLY A 53 -3.67 -12.99 -2.55
C GLY A 53 -5.08 -12.46 -2.29
N GLY A 54 -5.53 -12.51 -1.02
CA GLY A 54 -6.82 -11.96 -0.59
C GLY A 54 -6.94 -10.44 -0.66
N LEU A 55 -5.89 -9.69 -1.00
CA LEU A 55 -5.92 -8.24 -1.24
C LEU A 55 -5.66 -7.87 -2.70
N ARG A 56 -5.28 -8.84 -3.56
CA ARG A 56 -5.00 -8.56 -4.98
C ARG A 56 -6.21 -7.98 -5.71
N TYR A 57 -7.42 -8.35 -5.31
CA TYR A 57 -8.66 -7.79 -5.85
C TYR A 57 -8.76 -6.26 -5.69
N LEU A 58 -8.05 -5.66 -4.72
CA LEU A 58 -8.00 -4.21 -4.54
C LEU A 58 -7.14 -3.51 -5.60
N LEU A 59 -6.29 -4.25 -6.29
CA LEU A 59 -5.49 -3.76 -7.42
C LEU A 59 -6.15 -4.03 -8.76
N ASP A 60 -7.09 -4.97 -8.82
CA ASP A 60 -7.75 -5.36 -10.06
C ASP A 60 -8.48 -4.14 -10.66
N GLY A 61 -8.21 -3.85 -11.94
CA GLY A 61 -8.71 -2.67 -12.63
C GLY A 61 -8.13 -1.32 -12.17
N ARG A 62 -7.17 -1.29 -11.23
CA ARG A 62 -6.49 -0.07 -10.77
C ARG A 62 -5.12 0.07 -11.38
N TYR A 63 -4.73 1.29 -11.71
CA TYR A 63 -3.39 1.59 -12.20
C TYR A 63 -2.62 2.42 -11.19
N ARG A 64 -1.31 2.22 -11.17
CA ARG A 64 -0.40 3.06 -10.37
C ARG A 64 -0.09 4.31 -11.17
N ARG A 65 -0.53 5.47 -10.69
CA ARG A 65 -0.20 6.74 -11.33
C ARG A 65 1.27 7.10 -11.04
N PRO A 66 2.09 7.45 -12.05
CA PRO A 66 3.47 7.86 -11.81
C PRO A 66 3.49 9.07 -10.86
N GLY A 67 4.36 9.00 -9.85
CA GLY A 67 4.45 10.01 -8.78
C GLY A 67 3.53 9.79 -7.58
N TYR A 68 2.59 8.85 -7.64
CA TYR A 68 1.69 8.51 -6.52
C TYR A 68 2.06 7.16 -5.90
N GLU A 69 1.94 7.09 -4.57
CA GLU A 69 2.12 5.85 -3.81
C GLU A 69 0.88 4.94 -3.91
N GLU A 70 -0.31 5.53 -4.08
CA GLU A 70 -1.61 4.88 -4.10
C GLU A 70 -2.03 4.38 -5.50
N TYR A 71 -2.75 3.25 -5.52
CA TYR A 71 -3.43 2.74 -6.71
C TYR A 71 -4.82 3.36 -6.83
N THR A 72 -5.11 3.99 -7.96
CA THR A 72 -6.38 4.71 -8.19
C THR A 72 -7.29 3.91 -9.12
N TRP A 73 -8.61 4.08 -8.97
CA TRP A 73 -9.57 3.65 -9.99
C TRP A 73 -9.23 4.28 -11.35
N PRO A 74 -9.62 3.64 -12.47
CA PRO A 74 -9.34 4.13 -13.81
C PRO A 74 -10.16 5.39 -14.09
N GLY A 75 -9.68 6.55 -13.62
CA GLY A 75 -10.00 7.83 -14.24
C GLY A 75 -9.13 7.92 -15.50
N ARG A 76 -9.76 8.05 -16.68
CA ARG A 76 -9.10 8.16 -18.00
C ARG A 76 -7.67 8.69 -17.90
N ALA A 77 -6.69 7.86 -18.27
CA ALA A 77 -5.36 8.34 -18.61
C ALA A 77 -5.54 9.45 -19.66
N LYS A 78 -5.17 10.67 -19.31
CA LYS A 78 -5.15 11.80 -20.23
C LYS A 78 -3.71 12.01 -20.66
#